data_AF-A0A975B547-F1
#
_entry.id   AF-A0A975B547-F1
#
_cell.length_a   1.000
_cell.length_b   1.000
_cell.length_c   1.000
_cell.angle_alpha   90.00
_cell.angle_beta   90.00
_cell.angle_gamma   90.00
#
_symmetry.space_group_name_H-M   'P 1'
#
loop_
_entity.id
_entity.type
_entity.pdbx_description
1 polymer ?
#
loop_
_entity_poly.entity_id
_entity_poly.type
_entity_poly.pdbx_seq_one_letter_code
_entity_poly.pdbx_strand_id
1 'polypeptide(L)'
;MKSVSFKSKIGIDGFLRVNIPTKIKEKHVEVLVIYDVENDTNDFETSDWPENYFTDTYGCLASDPIKRQPQGTYPDREQLQ
;
A
#
# COMPACT_ATOMS: atom_id res chain seq x y z
N MET A 1 14.38 -15.14 -21.66
CA MET A 1 13.82 -15.01 -20.31
C MET A 1 12.29 -15.08 -20.42
N LYS A 2 11.61 -15.99 -19.73
CA LYS A 2 10.14 -16.00 -19.65
C LYS A 2 9.76 -15.66 -18.21
N SER A 3 8.97 -14.60 -18.02
CA SER A 3 8.47 -14.23 -16.70
C SER A 3 7.14 -14.94 -16.44
N VAL A 4 6.99 -15.50 -15.25
CA VAL A 4 5.74 -16.12 -14.77
C VAL A 4 5.38 -15.43 -13.46
N SER A 5 4.25 -14.72 -13.45
CA SER A 5 3.70 -14.10 -12.24
C SER A 5 2.54 -14.96 -11.74
N PHE A 6 2.58 -15.33 -10.47
CA PHE A 6 1.52 -16.09 -9.80
C PHE A 6 1.42 -15.64 -8.34
N LYS A 7 0.21 -15.63 -7.78
CA LYS A 7 -0.01 -15.42 -6.35
C LYS A 7 -0.07 -16.79 -5.65
N SER A 8 0.66 -16.94 -4.56
CA SER A 8 0.65 -18.14 -3.73
C SER A 8 0.79 -17.76 -2.27
N LYS A 9 0.14 -18.52 -1.39
CA LYS A 9 0.19 -18.30 0.06
C LYS A 9 1.24 -19.22 0.67
N ILE A 10 2.12 -18.67 1.50
CA ILE A 10 3.05 -19.47 2.32
C ILE A 10 2.23 -20.13 3.43
N GLY A 11 2.32 -21.46 3.51
CA GLY A 11 1.62 -22.24 4.52
C GLY A 11 2.22 -22.07 5.91
N ILE A 12 1.59 -22.70 6.91
CA ILE A 12 2.11 -22.73 8.28
C ILE A 12 3.48 -23.41 8.42
N ASP A 13 3.88 -24.16 7.39
CA ASP A 13 5.18 -24.80 7.27
C ASP A 13 6.29 -23.85 6.82
N GLY A 14 5.96 -22.62 6.42
CA GLY A 14 6.92 -21.60 5.99
C GLY A 14 7.48 -21.80 4.58
N PHE A 15 6.94 -22.73 3.80
CA PHE A 15 7.47 -23.04 2.46
C PHE A 15 6.62 -22.45 1.33
N LEU A 16 7.25 -21.62 0.49
CA LEU A 16 6.69 -21.16 -0.78
C LEU A 16 6.86 -22.26 -1.85
N ARG A 17 5.75 -22.88 -2.27
CA ARG A 17 5.76 -23.91 -3.32
C ARG A 17 5.51 -23.27 -4.70
N VAL A 18 6.48 -23.39 -5.59
CA VAL A 18 6.43 -22.82 -6.96
C VAL A 18 6.31 -23.94 -7.99
N ASN A 19 5.15 -24.04 -8.62
CA ASN A 19 4.90 -25.02 -9.69
C ASN A 19 4.94 -24.33 -11.05
N ILE A 20 6.03 -24.53 -11.80
CA ILE A 20 6.19 -23.96 -13.16
C ILE A 20 5.83 -25.05 -14.18
N PRO A 21 4.64 -25.02 -14.82
CA PRO A 21 4.32 -25.96 -15.87
C PRO A 21 5.15 -25.64 -17.12
N THR A 22 6.03 -26.57 -17.52
CA THR A 22 6.90 -26.42 -18.69
C THR A 22 6.81 -27.64 -19.60
N LYS A 23 6.89 -27.41 -20.92
CA LYS A 23 7.04 -28.46 -21.95
C LYS A 23 8.50 -28.67 -22.37
N ILE A 24 9.44 -27.98 -21.73
CA ILE A 24 10.87 -28.02 -22.05
C ILE A 24 11.43 -29.35 -21.55
N LYS A 25 12.11 -30.07 -22.45
CA LYS A 25 12.83 -31.32 -22.14
C LYS A 25 14.32 -31.13 -22.41
N GLU A 26 15.14 -31.78 -21.59
CA GLU A 26 16.60 -31.91 -21.77
C GLU A 26 17.34 -30.58 -21.99
N LYS A 27 17.05 -29.56 -21.17
CA LYS A 27 17.76 -28.29 -21.18
C LYS A 27 18.10 -27.83 -19.77
N HIS A 28 19.27 -27.21 -19.64
CA HIS A 28 19.64 -26.48 -18.43
C HIS A 28 18.85 -25.18 -18.38
N VAL A 29 18.25 -24.90 -17.22
CA VAL A 29 17.44 -23.71 -16.99
C VAL A 29 17.93 -23.04 -15.72
N GLU A 30 18.19 -21.75 -15.81
CA GLU A 30 18.46 -20.87 -14.68
C GLU A 30 17.15 -20.20 -14.24
N VAL A 31 16.90 -20.17 -12.93
CA VAL A 31 15.67 -19.63 -12.36
C VAL A 31 16.02 -18.58 -11.31
N LEU A 32 15.52 -17.35 -11.51
CA LEU A 32 15.57 -16.27 -10.54
C LEU A 32 14.19 -16.14 -9.89
N VAL A 33 14.13 -16.23 -8.57
CA VAL A 33 12.90 -16.05 -7.79
C VAL A 33 13.00 -14.74 -7.02
N ILE A 34 12.09 -13.83 -7.30
CA ILE A 34 11.90 -12.57 -6.56
C ILE A 34 10.48 -12.66 -5.99
N TYR A 35 10.36 -12.51 -4.67
CA TYR A 35 9.06 -12.48 -3.99
C TYR A 35 8.99 -11.24 -3.13
N ASP A 36 7.78 -10.74 -2.99
CA ASP A 36 7.43 -9.66 -2.08
C ASP A 36 6.31 -10.16 -1.17
N VAL A 37 6.32 -9.71 0.07
CA VAL A 37 5.27 -10.07 1.03
C VAL A 37 4.24 -8.95 0.95
N GLU A 38 3.02 -9.29 0.51
CA GLU A 38 1.87 -8.42 0.78
C GLU A 38 1.72 -8.39 2.31
N ASN A 39 2.32 -7.39 2.95
CA ASN A 39 1.91 -7.02 4.30
C ASN A 39 0.44 -6.64 4.17
N ASP A 40 -0.44 -7.38 4.83
CA ASP A 40 -1.82 -6.97 4.97
C ASP A 40 -1.77 -5.55 5.54
N THR A 41 -2.12 -4.56 4.72
CA THR A 41 -2.29 -3.17 5.17
C THR A 41 -3.47 -3.02 6.13
N ASN A 42 -4.02 -4.14 6.63
CA ASN A 42 -4.94 -4.22 7.75
C ASN A 42 -4.22 -4.41 9.10
N ASP A 43 -2.92 -4.73 9.11
CA ASP A 43 -2.03 -4.25 10.16
C ASP A 43 -1.76 -2.77 9.88
N PHE A 44 -2.83 -1.96 9.96
CA PHE A 44 -2.67 -0.71 10.66
C PHE A 44 -2.17 -1.17 12.02
N GLU A 45 -0.85 -1.07 12.22
CA GLU A 45 -0.25 -0.86 13.53
C GLU A 45 -1.31 -0.14 14.33
N THR A 46 -1.83 -0.84 15.36
CA THR A 46 -2.83 -0.31 16.28
C THR A 46 -2.59 1.18 16.39
N SER A 47 -3.47 1.95 15.77
CA SER A 47 -3.39 3.39 15.70
C SER A 47 -2.82 3.89 17.03
N ASP A 48 -1.73 4.66 17.04
CA ASP A 48 -1.27 5.37 18.24
C ASP A 48 -2.38 6.26 18.85
N TRP A 49 -3.50 6.37 18.15
CA TRP A 49 -4.73 7.00 18.60
C TRP A 49 -5.39 6.21 19.73
N PRO A 50 -5.78 6.89 20.82
CA PRO A 50 -6.61 6.32 21.86
C PRO A 50 -7.89 5.68 21.31
N GLU A 51 -8.44 4.75 22.09
CA GLU A 51 -9.76 4.17 21.82
C GLU A 51 -10.80 5.28 21.56
N ASN A 52 -11.65 5.11 20.55
CA ASN A 52 -12.68 6.06 20.13
C ASN A 52 -12.21 7.45 19.66
N TYR A 53 -10.91 7.69 19.47
CA TYR A 53 -10.38 9.00 19.06
C TYR A 53 -11.17 9.67 17.92
N PHE A 54 -11.45 8.95 16.84
CA PHE A 54 -12.19 9.52 15.71
C PHE A 54 -13.66 9.80 16.02
N THR A 55 -14.32 8.96 16.81
CA THR A 55 -15.71 9.17 17.25
C THR A 55 -15.81 10.39 18.15
N ASP A 56 -14.85 10.55 19.06
CA ASP A 56 -14.86 11.60 20.08
C ASP A 56 -14.38 12.96 19.54
N THR A 57 -13.47 12.96 18.56
CA THR A 57 -12.92 14.22 18.00
C THR A 57 -13.66 14.70 16.76
N TYR A 58 -14.46 13.85 16.11
CA TYR A 58 -15.24 14.26 14.95
C TYR A 58 -16.22 15.37 15.35
N GLY A 59 -16.03 16.56 14.75
CA GLY A 59 -16.88 17.71 15.02
C GLY A 59 -16.61 18.41 16.36
N CYS A 60 -15.46 18.17 17.02
CA CYS A 60 -15.12 18.82 18.29
C CYS A 60 -15.05 20.36 18.22
N LEU A 61 -14.96 20.94 17.01
CA LEU A 61 -15.00 22.38 16.74
C LEU A 61 -16.37 22.87 16.24
N ALA A 62 -17.42 22.06 16.30
CA ALA A 62 -18.75 22.46 15.83
C ALA A 62 -19.34 23.63 16.63
N SER A 63 -19.01 23.74 17.92
CA SER A 63 -19.44 24.83 18.79
C SER A 63 -18.70 26.15 18.55
N ASP A 64 -17.47 26.09 18.05
CA ASP A 64 -16.67 27.26 17.66
C ASP A 64 -15.95 26.98 16.33
N PRO A 65 -16.65 27.12 15.20
CA PRO A 65 -16.10 26.78 13.90
C PRO A 65 -14.92 27.68 13.54
N ILE A 66 -13.85 27.07 13.00
CA ILE A 66 -12.68 27.82 12.52
C ILE A 66 -13.11 28.79 11.43
N LYS A 67 -12.97 30.09 11.69
CA LYS A 67 -13.24 31.15 10.72
C LYS A 67 -12.04 31.37 9.83
N ARG A 68 -12.18 31.11 8.53
CA ARG A 68 -11.17 31.45 7.54
C ARG A 68 -11.10 32.96 7.37
N GLN A 69 -9.93 33.54 7.66
CA GLN A 69 -9.67 34.96 7.41
C GLN A 69 -9.55 35.26 5.90
N PRO A 70 -9.72 36.52 5.47
CA PRO A 70 -9.45 36.93 4.10
C PRO A 70 -8.03 36.54 3.67
N GLN A 71 -7.89 35.94 2.49
CA GLN A 71 -6.60 35.34 2.05
C GLN A 71 -5.83 36.21 1.06
N GLY A 72 -6.18 37.50 1.00
CA GLY A 72 -5.57 38.45 0.10
C GLY A 72 -5.79 38.11 -1.38
N THR A 73 -5.02 38.77 -2.24
CA THR A 73 -4.97 38.51 -3.67
C THR A 73 -3.88 37.47 -3.96
N TYR A 74 -4.17 36.53 -4.86
CA TYR A 74 -3.15 35.62 -5.36
C TYR A 74 -2.06 36.41 -6.10
N PRO A 75 -0.79 35.95 -6.04
CA PRO A 75 0.25 36.49 -6.90
C PRO A 75 -0.02 36.12 -8.35
N ASP A 76 0.38 37.01 -9.26
CA ASP A 76 0.42 36.70 -10.68
C ASP A 76 1.40 35.54 -10.93
N ARG A 77 0.92 34.49 -11.59
CA ARG A 77 1.74 33.33 -11.96
C ARG A 77 2.35 33.56 -13.34
N GLU A 78 3.53 32.99 -13.56
CA GLU A 78 4.13 32.94 -14.90
C GLU A 78 3.21 32.18 -15.87
N GLN A 79 3.15 32.64 -17.12
CA GLN A 79 2.42 31.94 -18.17
C GLN A 79 3.15 30.64 -18.54
N LEU A 80 2.38 29.55 -18.68
CA LEU A 80 2.92 28.29 -19.17
C LEU A 80 3.38 28.48 -20.63
N GLN A 81 4.61 28.03 -20.93
CA GLN A 81 5.17 28.01 -22.29
C GLN A 81 4.64 26.83 -23.11
#